data_AF-U2G8D6-F1
#
_entry.id   AF-U2G8D6-F1
#
_cell.length_a   1.000
_cell.length_b   1.000
_cell.length_c   1.000
_cell.angle_alpha   90.00
_cell.angle_beta   90.00
_cell.angle_gamma   90.00
#
_symmetry.space_group_name_H-M   'P 1'
#
loop_
_entity.id
_entity.type
_entity.pdbx_description
1 polymer ?
#
loop_
_entity_poly.entity_id
_entity_poly.type
_entity_poly.pdbx_seq_one_letter_code
_entity_poly.pdbx_strand_id
1 'polypeptide(L)'
;MAKQLSSNLEDEMIVDELLDLIRGCKVTRSDAVLPAGMTHSALCHQQELQMFAAVRAFSIGAGYSEFESDEIASTVMTRLG
;
A
#
# COMPACT_ATOMS: atom_id res chain seq x y z
N MET A 1 -27.08 9.90 -12.29
CA MET A 1 -26.77 9.76 -10.86
C MET A 1 -26.62 8.30 -10.39
N ALA A 2 -27.20 7.28 -11.04
CA ALA A 2 -27.03 5.87 -10.63
C ALA A 2 -25.63 5.26 -10.89
N LYS A 3 -24.85 5.77 -11.85
CA LYS A 3 -23.52 5.21 -12.18
C LYS A 3 -22.43 5.48 -11.15
N GLN A 4 -22.48 6.61 -10.43
CA GLN A 4 -21.45 6.97 -9.44
C GLN A 4 -21.54 6.17 -8.14
N LEU A 5 -22.73 5.67 -7.80
CA LEU A 5 -22.91 4.86 -6.58
C LEU A 5 -22.37 3.43 -6.77
N SER A 6 -22.46 2.87 -7.98
CA SER A 6 -21.86 1.57 -8.29
C SER A 6 -20.34 1.62 -8.30
N SER A 7 -19.73 2.66 -8.86
CA SER A 7 -18.25 2.79 -8.87
C SER A 7 -17.67 2.91 -7.46
N ASN A 8 -18.34 3.66 -6.56
CA ASN A 8 -17.86 3.84 -5.19
C ASN A 8 -17.93 2.54 -4.36
N LEU A 9 -18.92 1.69 -4.61
CA LEU A 9 -19.07 0.40 -3.92
C LEU A 9 -18.05 -0.63 -4.38
N GLU A 10 -17.67 -0.59 -5.67
CA GLU A 10 -16.64 -1.45 -6.22
C GLU A 10 -15.23 -1.03 -5.73
N ASP A 11 -14.98 0.28 -5.64
CA ASP A 11 -13.71 0.81 -5.09
C ASP A 11 -13.54 0.51 -3.59
N GLU A 12 -14.61 0.59 -2.78
CA GLU A 12 -14.54 0.22 -1.36
C GLU A 12 -14.23 -1.27 -1.17
N MET A 13 -14.87 -2.15 -1.95
CA MET A 13 -14.66 -3.60 -1.85
C MET A 13 -13.23 -4.02 -2.28
N ILE A 14 -12.67 -3.37 -3.30
CA ILE A 14 -11.28 -3.63 -3.74
C ILE A 14 -10.27 -3.19 -2.67
N VAL A 15 -10.51 -2.05 -2.03
CA VAL A 15 -9.64 -1.55 -0.95
C VAL A 15 -9.67 -2.49 0.26
N ASP A 16 -10.85 -2.98 0.64
CA ASP A 16 -11.00 -3.91 1.75
C ASP A 16 -10.34 -5.27 1.46
N GLU A 17 -10.49 -5.80 0.25
CA GLU A 17 -9.82 -7.04 -0.17
C GLU A 17 -8.29 -6.88 -0.19
N LEU A 18 -7.80 -5.72 -0.61
CA LEU A 18 -6.37 -5.40 -0.59
C LEU A 18 -5.83 -5.27 0.84
N LEU A 19 -6.60 -4.65 1.74
CA LEU A 19 -6.25 -4.52 3.15
C LEU A 19 -6.21 -5.88 3.83
N ASP A 20 -7.18 -6.76 3.55
CA ASP A 20 -7.18 -8.13 4.05
C ASP A 20 -6.04 -8.96 3.46
N LEU A 21 -5.67 -8.73 2.19
CA LEU A 21 -4.50 -9.35 1.59
C LEU A 21 -3.21 -8.86 2.26
N ILE A 22 -3.05 -7.58 2.59
CA ILE A 22 -1.89 -7.05 3.33
C ILE A 22 -1.87 -7.58 4.77
N ARG A 23 -3.03 -7.71 5.42
CA ARG A 23 -3.17 -8.27 6.78
C ARG A 23 -2.84 -9.76 6.81
N GLY A 24 -3.25 -10.50 5.78
CA GLY A 24 -3.02 -11.93 5.59
C GLY A 24 -1.61 -12.24 5.09
N CYS A 25 -1.07 -11.43 4.18
CA CYS A 25 0.35 -11.32 3.82
C CYS A 25 1.09 -10.58 4.92
N LYS A 26 0.92 -11.04 6.17
CA LYS A 26 1.84 -10.81 7.27
C LYS A 26 3.23 -11.07 6.72
N VAL A 27 3.83 -9.96 6.27
CA VAL A 27 5.06 -9.88 5.50
C VAL A 27 6.00 -10.84 6.17
N THR A 28 6.34 -11.90 5.45
CA THR A 28 7.31 -12.90 5.84
C THR A 28 8.55 -12.14 6.28
N ARG A 29 8.65 -11.95 7.59
CA ARG A 29 9.69 -11.24 8.33
C ARG A 29 10.97 -12.08 8.27
N SER A 30 11.40 -12.44 7.07
CA SER A 30 12.43 -13.46 6.85
C SER A 30 13.44 -13.12 5.75
N ASP A 31 13.25 -12.08 4.94
CA ASP A 31 14.23 -11.75 3.89
C ASP A 31 14.89 -10.36 3.99
N ALA A 32 14.76 -9.68 5.12
CA ALA A 32 15.55 -8.48 5.40
C ALA A 32 16.50 -8.74 6.57
N VAL A 33 17.65 -9.34 6.27
CA VAL A 33 18.85 -9.20 7.12
C VAL A 33 19.24 -7.73 7.09
N LEU A 34 18.69 -6.95 8.02
CA LEU A 34 19.01 -5.53 8.20
C LEU A 34 20.27 -5.40 9.06
N PRO A 35 21.29 -4.61 8.65
CA PRO A 35 22.50 -4.42 9.42
C PRO A 35 22.21 -3.70 10.72
N ALA A 36 22.78 -4.20 11.81
CA ALA A 36 22.70 -3.63 13.14
C ALA A 36 23.28 -2.21 13.17
N GLY A 37 22.42 -1.19 13.23
CA GLY A 37 22.88 0.19 13.39
C GLY A 37 21.93 1.31 12.95
N MET A 38 20.73 1.03 12.45
CA MET A 38 19.77 2.09 12.12
C MET A 38 18.89 2.43 13.31
N THR A 39 18.94 3.70 13.72
CA THR A 39 18.10 4.29 14.76
C THR A 39 16.63 4.03 14.46
N HIS A 40 15.82 3.82 15.51
CA HIS A 40 14.43 3.35 15.38
C HIS A 40 13.56 4.21 14.45
N SER A 41 13.88 5.50 14.31
CA SER A 41 13.22 6.44 13.39
C SER A 41 13.60 6.20 11.91
N ALA A 42 14.87 5.91 11.61
CA ALA A 42 15.31 5.62 10.24
C ALA A 42 14.70 4.31 9.71
N LEU A 43 14.51 3.31 10.58
CA LEU A 43 13.79 2.08 10.25
C LEU A 43 12.30 2.32 9.99
N CYS A 44 11.66 3.20 10.76
CA CYS A 44 10.25 3.55 10.58
C CYS A 44 10.03 4.28 9.24
N HIS A 45 10.87 5.28 8.93
CA HIS A 45 10.83 5.99 7.65
C HIS A 45 11.17 5.06 6.48
N GLN A 46 12.11 4.13 6.66
CA GLN A 46 12.44 3.15 5.63
C GLN A 46 11.28 2.18 5.39
N GLN A 47 10.55 1.79 6.44
CA GLN A 47 9.38 0.94 6.33
C GLN A 47 8.22 1.65 5.63
N GLU A 48 7.97 2.92 5.92
CA GLU A 48 6.97 3.73 5.21
C GLU A 48 7.29 3.88 3.73
N LEU A 49 8.56 4.15 3.39
CA LEU A 49 9.01 4.23 1.99
C LEU A 49 8.90 2.88 1.27
N GLN A 50 9.22 1.77 1.95
CA GLN A 50 9.05 0.42 1.39
C GLN A 50 7.58 0.10 1.15
N MET A 51 6.69 0.51 2.06
CA MET A 51 5.26 0.28 1.94
C MET A 51 4.65 1.12 0.82
N PHE A 52 5.03 2.40 0.71
CA PHE A 52 4.67 3.25 -0.42
C PHE A 52 5.09 2.64 -1.76
N ALA A 53 6.35 2.19 -1.87
CA ALA A 53 6.86 1.57 -3.08
C ALA A 53 6.14 0.26 -3.43
N ALA A 54 5.81 -0.56 -2.42
CA ALA A 54 5.08 -1.81 -2.61
C ALA A 54 3.64 -1.56 -3.12
N VAL A 55 2.92 -0.60 -2.52
CA VAL A 55 1.56 -0.23 -2.95
C VAL A 55 1.58 0.36 -4.36
N ARG A 56 2.53 1.27 -4.65
CA ARG A 56 2.70 1.84 -6.00
C ARG A 56 2.96 0.75 -7.03
N ALA A 57 3.89 -0.17 -6.76
CA ALA A 57 4.22 -1.26 -7.67
C ALA A 57 3.03 -2.22 -7.89
N PHE A 58 2.26 -2.48 -6.82
CA PHE A 58 1.03 -3.26 -6.91
C PHE A 58 0.00 -2.58 -7.82
N SER A 59 -0.26 -1.29 -7.63
CA SER A 59 -1.21 -0.52 -8.46
C SER A 59 -0.78 -0.47 -9.93
N ILE A 60 0.51 -0.28 -10.21
CA ILE A 60 1.02 -0.35 -11.60
C ILE A 60 0.78 -1.76 -12.18
N GLY A 61 1.03 -2.82 -11.40
CA GLY A 61 0.76 -4.20 -11.80
C GLY A 61 -0.72 -4.49 -12.05
N ALA A 62 -1.62 -3.76 -11.38
CA ALA A 62 -3.07 -3.82 -11.56
C ALA A 62 -3.58 -3.01 -12.77
N GLY A 63 -2.69 -2.27 -13.46
CA GLY A 63 -3.02 -1.52 -14.67
C GLY A 63 -3.34 -0.04 -14.45
N TYR A 64 -3.13 0.50 -13.25
CA TYR A 64 -3.23 1.93 -13.00
C TYR A 64 -2.03 2.67 -13.61
N SER A 65 -2.26 3.91 -14.07
CA SER A 65 -1.17 4.77 -14.53
C SER A 65 -0.20 5.09 -13.38
N GLU A 66 1.00 5.58 -13.71
CA GLU A 66 1.98 5.98 -12.69
C GLU A 66 1.42 7.04 -11.73
N PHE A 67 0.63 7.98 -12.26
CA PHE A 67 0.01 9.05 -11.48
C PHE A 67 -1.09 8.52 -10.55
N GLU A 68 -1.98 7.68 -11.06
CA GLU A 68 -3.03 7.04 -10.23
C GLU A 68 -2.41 6.12 -9.17
N SER A 69 -1.33 5.42 -9.51
CA SER A 69 -0.61 4.56 -8.58
C SER A 69 0.05 5.35 -7.45
N ASP A 70 0.56 6.55 -7.73
CA ASP A 70 1.09 7.47 -6.72
C ASP A 70 -0.03 8.01 -5.82
N GLU A 71 -1.20 8.32 -6.37
CA GLU A 71 -2.37 8.79 -5.62
C GLU A 71 -2.94 7.69 -4.71
N ILE A 72 -3.01 6.44 -5.20
CA ILE A 72 -3.41 5.27 -4.41
C ILE A 72 -2.40 5.03 -3.29
N ALA A 73 -1.09 5.00 -3.59
CA ALA A 73 -0.05 4.80 -2.60
C ALA A 73 -0.08 5.90 -1.52
N SER A 74 -0.24 7.17 -1.92
CA SER A 74 -0.35 8.30 -1.00
C SER A 74 -1.59 8.17 -0.09
N THR A 75 -2.73 7.80 -0.65
CA THR A 75 -3.99 7.60 0.09
C THR A 75 -3.87 6.45 1.09
N VAL A 76 -3.28 5.33 0.69
CA VAL A 76 -3.04 4.17 1.55
C VAL A 76 -2.10 4.53 2.69
N MET A 77 -0.98 5.22 2.40
CA MET A 77 -0.05 5.67 3.43
C MET A 77 -0.70 6.64 4.42
N THR A 78 -1.58 7.52 3.96
CA THR A 78 -2.32 8.46 4.82
C THR A 78 -3.33 7.75 5.74
N ARG A 79 -3.93 6.64 5.29
CA ARG A 79 -4.86 5.83 6.11
C ARG A 79 -4.15 4.88 7.08
N LEU A 80 -2.91 4.50 6.77
CA LEU A 80 -2.08 3.66 7.64
C LEU A 80 -1.35 4.48 8.73
N GLY A 81 -1.41 5.82 8.64
CA GLY A 81 -0.89 6.79 9.62
C GLY A 81 -1.93 7.24 10.63
#